data_AF-A0A225WDY1-F1
#
_entry.id   AF-A0A225WDY1-F1
#
_cell.length_a   1.000
_cell.length_b   1.000
_cell.length_c   1.000
_cell.angle_alpha   90.00
_cell.angle_beta   90.00
_cell.angle_gamma   90.00
#
_symmetry.space_group_name_H-M   'P 1'
#
loop_
_entity.id
_entity.type
_entity.pdbx_description
1 polymer ?
#
loop_
_entity_poly.entity_id
_entity_poly.type
_entity_poly.pdbx_seq_one_letter_code
_entity_poly.pdbx_strand_id
1 'polypeptide(L)'
;MLRSSEIENITSHFGCFLYGDQEYPQRSWLITPCADAELTKDQRQFNMEMNKGLVAVEWNFGSVVRYWKFFEFPSNMKVFKPPVA
;
A
#
# COMPACT_ATOMS: atom_id res chain seq x y z
N MET A 1 -3.01 12.24 3.24
CA MET A 1 -3.65 10.91 3.25
C MET A 1 -5.16 11.14 3.27
N LEU A 2 -5.94 10.45 2.42
CA LEU A 2 -7.39 10.61 2.39
C LEU A 2 -8.00 10.19 3.73
N ARG A 3 -9.01 10.91 4.19
CA ARG A 3 -9.73 10.54 5.42
C ARG A 3 -10.63 9.33 5.15
N SER A 4 -10.88 8.50 6.14
CA SER A 4 -11.75 7.32 6.00
C SER A 4 -13.14 7.67 5.44
N SER A 5 -13.69 8.83 5.82
CA SER A 5 -14.95 9.35 5.30
C SER A 5 -14.91 9.70 3.81
N GLU A 6 -13.76 10.10 3.28
CA GLU A 6 -13.59 10.41 1.85
C GLU A 6 -13.50 9.12 1.04
N ILE A 7 -12.80 8.12 1.58
CA ILE A 7 -12.70 6.79 0.97
C ILE A 7 -14.07 6.12 0.92
N GLU A 8 -14.84 6.15 2.02
CA GLU A 8 -16.19 5.59 2.07
C GLU A 8 -17.14 6.23 1.05
N ASN A 9 -17.04 7.56 0.88
CA ASN A 9 -17.80 8.26 -0.15
C ASN A 9 -17.41 7.81 -1.56
N ILE A 10 -16.11 7.65 -1.84
CA ILE A 10 -15.64 7.20 -3.15
C ILE A 10 -16.11 5.76 -3.42
N THR A 11 -15.91 4.85 -2.47
CA THR A 11 -16.29 3.44 -2.64
C THR A 11 -17.80 3.27 -2.76
N SER A 12 -18.59 4.05 -2.01
CA SER A 12 -20.06 4.03 -2.09
C SER A 12 -20.60 4.64 -3.38
N HIS A 13 -19.95 5.68 -3.91
CA HIS A 13 -20.45 6.41 -5.08
C HIS A 13 -20.10 5.69 -6.39
N PHE A 14 -18.92 5.10 -6.48
CA PHE A 14 -18.42 4.47 -7.70
C PHE A 14 -18.55 2.93 -7.71
N GLY A 15 -19.02 2.32 -6.61
CA GLY A 15 -19.15 0.87 -6.49
C GLY A 15 -17.81 0.14 -6.57
N CYS A 16 -16.72 0.82 -6.25
CA CYS A 16 -15.36 0.28 -6.30
C CYS A 16 -14.86 -0.09 -4.89
N PHE A 17 -14.00 -1.09 -4.83
CA PHE A 17 -13.31 -1.51 -3.62
C PHE A 17 -11.82 -1.21 -3.74
N LEU A 18 -11.19 -0.86 -2.63
CA LEU A 18 -9.74 -0.70 -2.58
C LEU A 18 -9.10 -2.07 -2.36
N TYR A 19 -8.01 -2.33 -3.08
CA TYR A 19 -7.17 -3.49 -2.81
C TYR A 19 -5.91 -3.06 -2.07
N GLY A 20 -5.55 -3.79 -1.01
CA GLY A 20 -4.39 -3.46 -0.22
C GLY A 20 -3.89 -4.62 0.63
N ASP A 21 -2.81 -4.34 1.36
CA ASP A 21 -2.19 -5.30 2.26
C ASP A 21 -3.11 -5.68 3.43
N GLN A 22 -2.94 -6.89 3.95
CA GLN A 22 -3.67 -7.39 5.11
C GLN A 22 -3.27 -6.65 6.41
N GLU A 23 -2.09 -6.06 6.46
CA GLU A 23 -1.62 -5.26 7.60
C GLU A 23 -2.39 -3.93 7.76
N TYR A 24 -3.08 -3.47 6.71
CA TYR A 24 -3.97 -2.32 6.86
C TYR A 24 -5.20 -2.70 7.69
N PRO A 25 -5.73 -1.78 8.51
CA PRO A 25 -6.94 -2.04 9.28
C PRO A 25 -8.05 -2.56 8.38
N GLN A 26 -8.58 -3.75 8.69
CA GLN A 26 -9.64 -4.36 7.89
C GLN A 26 -10.89 -3.46 7.94
N ARG A 27 -11.24 -2.87 6.81
CA ARG A 27 -12.43 -2.02 6.61
C ARG A 27 -13.32 -2.68 5.55
N SER A 28 -14.62 -2.42 5.60
CA SER A 28 -15.60 -2.98 4.65
C SER A 28 -15.32 -2.66 3.18
N TRP A 29 -14.60 -1.57 2.91
CA TRP A 29 -14.22 -1.10 1.58
C TRP A 29 -12.82 -1.56 1.14
N LEU A 30 -12.08 -2.28 1.99
CA LEU A 30 -10.74 -2.79 1.71
C LEU A 30 -10.79 -4.30 1.48
N ILE A 31 -10.41 -4.72 0.28
CA ILE A 31 -10.17 -6.10 -0.09
C ILE A 31 -8.69 -6.40 0.11
N THR A 32 -8.41 -7.54 0.74
CA THR A 32 -7.05 -8.03 0.99
C THR A 32 -6.83 -9.34 0.21
N PRO A 33 -5.57 -9.75 -0.03
CA PRO A 33 -5.28 -11.06 -0.57
C PRO A 33 -5.95 -12.17 0.26
N CYS A 34 -6.37 -13.25 -0.40
CA CYS A 34 -6.84 -14.44 0.30
C CYS A 34 -5.66 -15.09 1.03
N ALA A 35 -5.78 -15.31 2.34
CA ALA A 35 -4.70 -15.80 3.21
C ALA A 35 -5.03 -17.14 3.90
N ASP A 36 -5.98 -17.90 3.36
CA ASP A 36 -6.38 -19.19 3.92
C ASP A 36 -5.25 -20.23 3.83
N ALA A 37 -5.20 -21.16 4.79
CA ALA A 37 -4.18 -22.23 4.85
C ALA A 37 -4.19 -23.11 3.59
N GLU A 38 -5.37 -23.33 3.00
CA GLU A 38 -5.53 -23.99 1.71
C GLU A 38 -6.34 -23.12 0.76
N LEU A 39 -5.66 -22.48 -0.19
CA LEU A 39 -6.30 -21.65 -1.21
C LEU A 39 -6.92 -22.50 -2.32
N THR A 40 -8.20 -22.23 -2.61
CA THR A 40 -8.88 -22.76 -3.79
C THR A 40 -8.22 -22.27 -5.08
N LYS A 41 -8.54 -22.90 -6.21
CA LYS A 41 -8.00 -22.50 -7.52
C LYS A 41 -8.36 -21.04 -7.85
N ASP A 42 -9.60 -20.65 -7.56
CA ASP A 42 -10.10 -19.31 -7.86
C ASP A 42 -9.46 -18.24 -6.97
N GLN A 43 -9.27 -18.53 -5.68
CA GLN A 43 -8.55 -17.65 -4.75
C GLN A 43 -7.09 -17.44 -5.18
N ARG A 44 -6.44 -18.50 -5.66
CA ARG A 44 -5.06 -18.44 -6.13
C ARG A 44 -4.94 -17.61 -7.41
N GLN A 45 -5.87 -17.79 -8.34
CA GLN A 45 -5.93 -16.99 -9.56
C GLN A 45 -6.21 -15.52 -9.25
N PHE A 46 -7.13 -15.24 -8.32
CA PHE A 46 -7.41 -13.89 -7.85
C PHE A 46 -6.17 -13.22 -7.26
N ASN A 47 -5.50 -13.87 -6.30
CA ASN A 47 -4.27 -13.35 -5.71
C ASN A 47 -3.18 -13.11 -6.77
N MET A 48 -3.05 -14.02 -7.75
CA MET A 48 -2.05 -13.88 -8.81
C MET A 48 -2.31 -12.65 -9.70
N GLU A 49 -3.57 -12.41 -10.08
CA GLU A 49 -3.94 -11.24 -10.88
C GLU A 49 -3.74 -9.94 -10.08
N MET A 50 -4.17 -9.91 -8.82
CA MET A 50 -4.05 -8.71 -7.98
C MET A 50 -2.60 -8.40 -7.58
N ASN A 51 -1.74 -9.41 -7.43
CA ASN A 51 -0.31 -9.22 -7.13
C ASN A 51 0.43 -8.48 -8.24
N LYS A 52 -0.02 -8.51 -9.50
CA LYS A 52 0.61 -7.72 -10.58
C LYS A 52 0.58 -6.22 -10.27
N GLY A 53 -0.52 -5.74 -9.66
CA GLY A 53 -0.66 -4.35 -9.21
C GLY A 53 0.27 -4.04 -8.04
N LEU A 54 0.35 -4.93 -7.06
CA LEU A 54 1.23 -4.76 -5.90
C LEU A 54 2.70 -4.73 -6.29
N VAL A 55 3.15 -5.63 -7.16
CA VAL A 55 4.53 -5.65 -7.67
C VAL A 55 4.89 -4.30 -8.31
N ALA A 56 4.00 -3.73 -9.13
CA ALA A 56 4.23 -2.40 -9.72
C ALA A 56 4.34 -1.31 -8.64
N VAL A 57 3.49 -1.33 -7.61
CA VAL A 57 3.55 -0.37 -6.49
C VAL A 57 4.85 -0.51 -5.71
N GLU A 58 5.29 -1.73 -5.39
CA GLU A 58 6.55 -1.99 -4.70
C GLU A 58 7.76 -1.48 -5.48
N TRP A 59 7.83 -1.76 -6.79
CA TRP A 59 8.91 -1.25 -7.64
C TRP A 59 8.92 0.28 -7.71
N ASN A 60 7.75 0.91 -7.77
CA ASN A 60 7.65 2.37 -7.75
C ASN A 60 8.09 2.93 -6.39
N PHE A 61 7.68 2.32 -5.28
CA PHE A 61 8.09 2.76 -3.95
C PHE A 61 9.60 2.60 -3.74
N GLY A 62 10.17 1.48 -4.16
CA GLY A 62 11.61 1.26 -4.17
C GLY A 62 12.36 2.30 -5.01
N SER A 63 11.80 2.71 -6.15
CA SER A 63 12.34 3.80 -6.96
C SER A 63 12.28 5.13 -6.21
N VAL A 64 11.15 5.47 -5.59
CA VAL A 64 11.00 6.69 -4.79
C VAL A 64 12.03 6.73 -3.66
N VAL A 65 12.19 5.65 -2.89
CA VAL A 65 13.19 5.59 -1.82
C VAL A 65 14.62 5.74 -2.37
N ARG A 66 14.91 5.17 -3.54
CA ARG A 66 16.23 5.24 -4.18
C ARG A 66 16.57 6.66 -4.66
N TYR A 67 15.62 7.38 -5.25
CA TYR A 67 15.82 8.76 -5.74
C TYR A 67 15.73 9.80 -4.61
N TRP A 68 14.86 9.58 -3.64
CA TRP A 68 14.65 10.47 -2.50
C TRP A 68 15.18 9.85 -1.21
N LYS A 69 16.50 9.96 -1.06
CA LYS A 69 17.29 9.47 0.09
C LYS A 69 16.83 9.94 1.46
N PHE A 70 15.93 10.91 1.57
CA PHE A 70 15.33 11.30 2.86
C PHE A 70 14.31 10.27 3.38
N PHE A 71 13.75 9.42 2.52
CA PHE A 71 12.89 8.30 2.93
C PHE A 71 13.69 7.10 3.49
N GLU A 72 15.02 7.12 3.38
CA GLU A 72 15.91 6.13 3.99
C GLU A 72 16.00 6.41 5.50
N PHE A 73 15.08 5.81 6.26
CA PHE A 73 14.81 6.04 7.69
C PHE A 73 16.04 6.12 8.60
N PRO A 74 17.13 5.34 8.42
CA PRO A 74 18.28 5.42 9.33
C PRO A 74 19.25 6.57 9.03
N SER A 75 19.32 7.07 7.79
CA SER A 75 20.45 7.89 7.33
C SER A 75 20.20 9.40 7.37
N ASN A 76 18.94 9.86 7.30
CA ASN A 76 18.65 11.27 7.02
C ASN A 76 17.74 12.03 8.00
N MET A 77 17.27 11.40 9.08
CA MET A 77 16.48 12.09 10.13
C MET A 77 17.37 12.69 11.24
N LYS A 78 18.43 13.42 10.88
CA LYS A 78 19.25 14.15 11.87
C LYS A 78 18.65 15.53 12.15
N VAL A 79 18.04 15.68 13.33
CA VAL A 79 17.62 16.97 13.89
C VAL A 79 18.86 17.64 14.52
N PHE A 80 18.97 18.97 14.45
CA PHE A 80 20.13 19.77 14.92
C PHE A 80 21.42 19.62 14.10
N LYS A 81 21.35 19.66 12.77
CA LYS A 81 22.56 19.93 11.99
C LYS A 81 23.05 21.37 12.30
N PRO A 82 24.34 21.58 12.62
CA PRO A 82 24.88 22.93 12.74
C PRO A 82 24.70 23.68 11.41
N PRO A 83 24.58 25.01 11.44
CA PRO A 83 24.43 25.80 10.22
C PRO A 83 25.59 25.48 9.26
N VAL A 84 25.25 25.22 8.00
CA VAL A 84 26.24 25.10 6.94
C VAL A 84 26.87 26.47 6.77
N ALA A 85 28.19 26.54 7.02
CA ALA A 85 29.02 27.70 6.76
C ALA A 85 29.24 27.92 5.27
#